data_AF-A0A959CSY1-F1
#
_entry.id   AF-A0A959CSY1-F1
#
_cell.length_a   1.000
_cell.length_b   1.000
_cell.length_c   1.000
_cell.angle_alpha   90.00
_cell.angle_beta   90.00
_cell.angle_gamma   90.00
#
_symmetry.space_group_name_H-M   'P 1'
#
loop_
_entity.id
_entity.type
_entity.pdbx_description
1 polymer ?
#
loop_
_entity_poly.entity_id
_entity_poly.type
_entity_poly.pdbx_seq_one_letter_code
_entity_poly.pdbx_strand_id
1 'polypeptide(L)'
;VAAFAVGLAGMLSETLSKKIAFLWMKLAQGLSFVVPNILLALAFFLVLCPFAFLSRLFGKKDPLMLKDSAGSTFREVDKTFDKGSLENTW
;
A
#
# COMPACT_ATOMS: atom_id res chain seq x y z
N VAL A 1 43.54 9.98 21.03
CA VAL A 1 43.41 10.86 22.22
C VAL A 1 42.15 11.71 22.16
N ALA A 2 41.90 12.49 21.10
CA ALA A 2 40.69 13.31 20.96
C ALA A 2 39.36 12.52 21.02
N ALA A 3 39.25 11.38 20.32
CA ALA A 3 38.06 10.53 20.38
C ALA A 3 37.81 9.89 21.77
N PHE A 4 38.88 9.64 22.53
CA PHE A 4 38.81 9.08 23.89
C PHE A 4 38.36 10.15 24.91
N ALA A 5 38.84 11.39 24.75
CA ALA A 5 38.41 12.53 25.57
C ALA A 5 36.96 12.92 25.30
N VAL A 6 36.51 12.89 24.04
CA VAL A 6 35.11 13.12 23.67
C VAL A 6 34.21 11.99 24.16
N GLY A 7 34.67 10.73 24.13
CA GLY A 7 33.96 9.59 24.71
C GLY A 7 33.80 9.69 26.23
N LEU A 8 34.87 10.07 26.95
CA LEU A 8 34.85 10.28 28.41
C LEU A 8 34.00 11.49 28.81
N ALA A 9 34.05 12.59 28.05
CA ALA A 9 33.19 13.76 28.26
C ALA A 9 31.71 13.48 27.93
N GLY A 10 31.44 12.59 26.97
CA GLY A 10 30.09 12.10 26.65
C GLY A 10 29.52 11.19 27.74
N MET A 11 30.37 10.41 28.42
CA MET A 11 29.98 9.56 29.54
C MET A 11 29.68 10.35 30.82
N LEU A 12 30.34 11.50 31.01
CA LEU A 12 30.10 12.43 32.14
C LEU A 12 28.89 13.37 31.94
N SER A 13 28.34 13.44 30.73
CA SER A 13 27.25 14.35 30.39
C SER A 13 26.01 13.58 29.97
N GLU A 14 25.33 12.96 30.94
CA GLU A 14 23.98 12.42 30.76
C GLU A 14 23.06 13.42 30.04
N THR A 15 23.25 14.70 30.32
CA THR A 15 22.46 15.79 29.75
C THR A 15 22.72 15.99 28.26
N LEU A 16 23.97 15.86 27.79
CA LEU A 16 24.29 16.01 26.37
C LEU A 16 23.84 14.76 25.58
N SER A 17 24.04 13.57 26.15
CA SER A 17 23.55 12.32 25.55
C SER A 17 22.02 12.34 25.41
N LYS A 18 21.28 12.78 26.44
CA LYS A 18 19.82 12.96 26.36
C LYS A 18 19.38 13.97 25.29
N LYS A 19 20.11 15.07 25.10
CA LYS A 19 19.79 16.07 24.05
C LYS A 19 20.03 15.53 22.64
N ILE A 20 21.14 14.83 22.43
CA ILE A 20 21.45 14.19 21.14
C ILE A 20 20.42 13.10 20.84
N ALA A 21 20.10 12.26 21.82
CA ALA A 21 19.06 11.24 21.70
C ALA A 21 17.69 11.87 21.40
N PHE A 22 17.32 12.96 22.07
CA PHE A 22 16.07 13.68 21.80
C PHE A 22 16.01 14.20 20.36
N LEU A 23 17.09 14.84 19.89
CA LEU A 23 17.17 15.35 18.51
C LEU A 23 17.08 14.21 17.49
N TRP A 24 17.76 13.09 17.77
CA TRP A 24 17.73 11.89 16.94
C TRP A 24 16.32 11.28 16.87
N MET A 25 15.65 11.16 18.02
CA MET A 25 14.28 10.66 18.09
C MET A 25 13.28 11.58 17.38
N LYS A 26 13.50 12.90 17.40
CA LYS A 26 12.66 13.85 16.65
C LYS A 26 12.79 13.66 15.14
N LEU A 27 14.01 13.41 14.67
CA LEU A 27 14.28 13.06 13.27
C LEU A 27 13.58 11.75 12.89
N ALA A 28 13.70 10.73 13.73
CA ALA A 28 13.03 9.44 13.54
C ALA A 28 11.49 9.56 13.52
N GLN A 29 10.92 10.40 14.40
CA GLN A 29 9.47 10.69 14.39
C GLN A 29 9.03 11.31 13.05
N GLY A 30 9.79 12.28 12.52
CA GLY A 30 9.49 12.88 11.22
C GLY A 30 9.51 11.85 10.08
N LEU A 31 10.52 10.98 10.07
CA LEU A 31 10.62 9.89 9.10
C LEU A 31 9.47 8.89 9.22
N SER A 32 9.02 8.61 10.45
CA SER A 32 7.93 7.67 10.74
C SER A 32 6.58 8.09 10.16
N PHE A 33 6.37 9.37 9.85
CA PHE A 33 5.18 9.83 9.11
C PHE A 33 5.27 9.61 7.61
N VAL A 34 6.49 9.64 7.05
CA VAL A 34 6.72 9.54 5.60
C VAL A 34 6.87 8.08 5.17
N VAL A 35 7.54 7.26 5.97
CA VAL A 35 7.81 5.84 5.70
C VAL A 35 6.54 5.02 5.43
N PRO A 36 5.42 5.15 6.19
CA PRO A 36 4.21 4.37 5.93
C PRO A 36 3.62 4.65 4.55
N ASN A 37 3.62 5.91 4.12
CA ASN A 37 3.13 6.30 2.79
C ASN A 37 4.01 5.74 1.68
N ILE A 38 5.35 5.79 1.86
CA ILE A 38 6.29 5.18 0.93
C ILE A 38 6.10 3.67 0.86
N LEU A 39 5.98 3.01 2.02
CA LEU A 39 5.79 1.57 2.11
C LEU A 39 4.48 1.14 1.41
N LEU A 40 3.40 1.90 1.64
CA LEU A 40 2.11 1.66 1.00
C LEU A 40 2.20 1.84 -0.52
N ALA A 41 2.84 2.93 -0.97
CA ALA A 41 3.04 3.18 -2.39
C ALA A 41 3.91 2.10 -3.05
N LEU A 42 4.98 1.66 -2.36
CA LEU A 42 5.85 0.59 -2.83
C LEU A 42 5.11 -0.74 -2.92
N ALA A 43 4.33 -1.09 -1.89
CA ALA A 43 3.50 -2.29 -1.90
C ALA A 43 2.46 -2.25 -3.02
N PHE A 44 1.82 -1.10 -3.23
CA PHE A 44 0.90 -0.89 -4.35
C PHE A 44 1.59 -1.10 -5.70
N PHE A 45 2.77 -0.53 -5.88
CA PHE A 45 3.50 -0.63 -7.14
C PHE A 45 4.11 -2.01 -7.39
N LEU A 46 4.57 -2.71 -6.36
CA LEU A 46 5.18 -4.04 -6.50
C LEU A 46 4.17 -5.19 -6.52
N VAL A 47 3.00 -5.03 -5.90
CA VAL A 47 1.98 -6.08 -5.81
C VAL A 47 0.80 -5.77 -6.71
N LEU A 48 0.13 -4.65 -6.47
CA LEU A 48 -1.11 -4.28 -7.15
C LEU A 48 -0.90 -3.95 -8.64
N CYS A 49 0.18 -3.23 -8.96
CA CYS A 49 0.49 -2.86 -10.34
C CYS A 49 0.75 -4.08 -11.25
N PRO A 50 1.67 -5.02 -10.93
CA PRO A 50 1.85 -6.19 -11.78
C PRO A 50 0.61 -7.09 -11.80
N PHE A 51 -0.14 -7.14 -10.70
CA PHE A 51 -1.40 -7.89 -10.66
C PHE A 51 -2.44 -7.29 -11.60
N ALA A 52 -2.54 -5.96 -11.67
CA ALA A 52 -3.40 -5.25 -12.62
C ALA A 52 -2.96 -5.45 -14.08
N PHE A 53 -1.65 -5.50 -14.34
CA PHE A 53 -1.12 -5.88 -15.66
C PHE A 53 -1.47 -7.32 -16.01
N LEU A 54 -1.34 -8.26 -15.07
CA LEU A 54 -1.76 -9.65 -15.24
C LEU A 54 -3.25 -9.74 -15.51
N SER A 55 -4.09 -9.04 -14.74
CA SER A 55 -5.55 -9.02 -14.96
C SER A 55 -5.91 -8.37 -16.29
N ARG A 56 -5.11 -7.43 -16.79
CA ARG A 56 -5.31 -6.85 -18.12
C ARG A 56 -4.90 -7.80 -19.24
N LEU A 57 -3.85 -8.60 -19.05
CA LEU A 57 -3.38 -9.55 -20.06
C LEU A 57 -4.24 -10.82 -20.12
N PHE A 58 -4.66 -11.34 -18.96
CA PHE A 58 -5.42 -12.59 -18.85
C PHE A 58 -6.91 -12.40 -18.58
N GLY A 59 -7.35 -11.21 -18.20
CA GLY A 59 -8.76 -10.93 -17.91
C GLY A 59 -9.58 -10.58 -19.16
N LYS A 60 -10.88 -10.37 -18.93
CA LYS A 60 -11.82 -10.00 -20.00
C LYS A 60 -11.44 -8.64 -20.60
N LYS A 61 -11.49 -8.53 -21.93
CA LYS A 61 -11.12 -7.30 -22.68
C LYS A 61 -11.97 -6.07 -22.33
N ASP A 62 -13.24 -6.27 -21.98
CA ASP A 62 -14.14 -5.19 -21.56
C ASP A 62 -15.19 -5.69 -20.54
N PRO A 63 -14.81 -5.82 -19.26
CA PRO A 63 -15.73 -6.27 -18.22
C PRO A 63 -16.78 -5.20 -17.89
N LEU A 64 -16.43 -3.92 -18.06
CA LEU A 64 -17.26 -2.77 -17.70
C LEU A 64 -18.05 -2.18 -18.87
N MET A 65 -17.93 -2.76 -20.08
CA MET A 65 -18.60 -2.28 -21.31
C MET A 65 -18.42 -0.77 -21.51
N LEU A 66 -17.20 -0.28 -21.30
CA LEU A 66 -16.90 1.15 -21.34
C LEU A 66 -16.89 1.71 -22.76
N LYS A 67 -16.81 0.85 -23.76
CA LYS A 67 -16.99 1.21 -25.16
C LYS A 67 -18.42 0.87 -25.61
N ASP A 68 -19.09 1.87 -26.16
CA ASP A 68 -20.38 1.76 -26.83
C ASP A 68 -20.23 0.99 -28.16
N SER A 69 -20.03 -0.31 -28.03
CA SER A 69 -19.72 -1.24 -29.11
C SER A 69 -20.81 -2.28 -29.32
N ALA A 70 -21.81 -2.30 -28.44
CA ALA A 70 -23.00 -3.14 -28.53
C ALA A 70 -24.22 -2.23 -28.69
N GLY A 71 -25.13 -2.54 -29.61
CA GLY A 71 -26.37 -1.76 -29.81
C GLY A 71 -27.36 -1.81 -28.63
N SER A 72 -27.01 -2.48 -27.53
CA SER A 72 -27.78 -2.60 -26.31
C SER A 72 -26.88 -2.91 -25.13
N THR A 73 -27.19 -2.34 -23.96
CA THR A 73 -26.52 -2.64 -22.68
C THR A 73 -26.99 -3.98 -22.09
N PHE A 74 -28.05 -4.57 -22.62
CA PHE A 74 -28.55 -5.86 -22.17
C PHE A 74 -27.66 -7.00 -22.67
N ARG A 75 -27.24 -7.87 -21.75
CA ARG A 75 -26.60 -9.15 -22.09
C ARG A 75 -27.66 -10.25 -22.04
N GLU A 76 -27.80 -10.99 -23.13
CA GLU A 76 -28.51 -12.27 -23.08
C GLU A 76 -27.67 -13.27 -22.29
N VAL A 77 -28.27 -13.86 -21.26
CA VAL A 77 -27.65 -14.87 -20.41
C VAL A 77 -28.53 -16.10 -20.48
N ASP A 78 -28.08 -17.13 -21.20
CA ASP A 78 -28.70 -18.45 -21.20
C ASP A 78 -28.37 -19.16 -19.87
N LYS A 79 -29.07 -18.77 -18.81
CA LYS A 79 -28.99 -19.43 -17.50
C LYS A 79 -30.19 -20.36 -17.33
N THR A 80 -29.93 -21.63 -17.04
CA THR A 80 -30.96 -22.57 -16.58
C THR A 80 -31.27 -22.27 -15.11
N PHE A 81 -32.54 -21.96 -14.83
CA PHE A 81 -33.00 -21.69 -13.47
C PHE A 81 -33.24 -23.00 -12.74
N ASP A 82 -32.46 -23.25 -11.69
CA ASP A 82 -32.67 -24.35 -10.76
C ASP A 82 -33.38 -23.86 -9.48
N LYS A 83 -33.98 -24.78 -8.72
CA LYS A 83 -34.74 -24.49 -7.49
C LYS A 83 -33.97 -23.60 -6.50
N GLY A 84 -32.66 -23.82 -6.36
CA GLY A 84 -31.80 -22.99 -5.50
C GLY A 84 -31.57 -21.56 -6.01
N SER A 85 -31.81 -21.27 -7.30
CA SER A 85 -31.74 -19.90 -7.84
C SER A 85 -32.90 -19.02 -7.39
N LEU A 86 -33.94 -19.62 -6.81
CA LEU A 86 -35.13 -18.95 -6.28
C LEU A 86 -35.12 -18.88 -4.74
N GLU A 87 -34.10 -19.44 -4.08
CA GLU A 87 -33.91 -19.26 -2.64
C GLU A 87 -33.22 -17.92 -2.38
N ASN A 88 -33.90 -17.04 -1.62
CA ASN A 88 -33.47 -15.69 -1.25
C ASN A 88 -33.32 -14.73 -2.46
N THR A 89 -34.45 -14.40 -3.10
CA THR A 89 -34.53 -13.44 -4.20
C THR A 89 -34.47 -11.97 -3.75
N TRP A 90 -34.14 -11.68 -2.47
CA TRP A 90 -34.10 -10.34 -1.89
C TRP A 90 -32.68 -9.76 -1.85
#